data_AF-A0A645C9F2-F1
#
_entry.id   AF-A0A645C9F2-F1
#
_cell.length_a   1.000
_cell.length_b   1.000
_cell.length_c   1.000
_cell.angle_alpha   90.00
_cell.angle_beta   90.00
_cell.angle_gamma   90.00
#
_symmetry.space_group_name_H-M   'P 1'
#
loop_
_entity.id
_entity.type
_entity.pdbx_description
1 polymer ?
#
loop_
_entity_poly.entity_id
_entity_poly.type
_entity_poly.pdbx_seq_one_letter_code
_entity_poly.pdbx_strand_id
1 'polypeptide(L)' 'MGLVGTQIENTNGKTYEVLAEKGSYTLLADHRDDYPEYIVAWALHYSRDNQYTWGQGHYFWDLDEATDYLESKI' A
#
# COMPACT_ATOMS: atom_id res chain seq x y z
N MET A 1 13.17 5.71 8.44
CA MET A 1 12.46 6.74 7.65
C MET A 1 11.30 5.99 6.99
N GLY A 2 10.06 6.30 7.38
CA GLY A 2 8.86 5.64 6.84
C GLY A 2 8.50 6.20 5.46
N LEU A 3 7.69 5.46 4.71
CA LEU A 3 7.31 5.79 3.33
C LEU A 3 6.01 6.56 3.23
N VAL A 4 5.32 6.75 4.36
CA VAL A 4 4.04 7.45 4.44
C VAL A 4 4.11 8.80 3.72
N GLY A 5 3.17 9.02 2.80
CA GLY A 5 3.09 10.19 1.91
C GLY A 5 3.95 10.10 0.65
N THR A 6 4.61 8.95 0.40
CA THR A 6 5.44 8.74 -0.80
C THR A 6 4.65 7.99 -1.87
N GLN A 7 4.78 8.43 -3.12
CA GLN A 7 4.31 7.70 -4.30
C GLN A 7 5.41 6.78 -4.84
N ILE A 8 5.04 5.54 -5.12
CA ILE A 8 5.99 4.48 -5.43
C ILE A 8 5.46 3.63 -6.58
N GLU A 9 6.28 3.48 -7.62
CA GLU A 9 6.01 2.54 -8.71
C GLU A 9 6.29 1.11 -8.25
N ASN A 10 5.25 0.28 -8.26
CA ASN A 10 5.36 -1.14 -8.01
C ASN A 10 5.80 -1.85 -9.30
N THR A 11 6.37 -3.05 -9.16
CA THR A 11 6.89 -3.86 -10.27
C THR A 11 5.81 -4.30 -11.27
N ASN A 12 4.52 -4.14 -10.94
CA ASN A 12 3.41 -4.34 -11.85
C ASN A 12 3.11 -3.14 -12.76
N GLY A 13 3.95 -2.09 -12.72
CA GLY A 13 3.82 -0.86 -13.50
C GLY A 13 2.76 0.11 -12.97
N LYS A 14 2.24 -0.12 -11.75
CA LYS A 14 1.25 0.75 -11.09
C LYS A 14 1.94 1.59 -10.03
N THR A 15 1.61 2.87 -9.94
CA THR A 15 2.06 3.75 -8.87
C THR A 15 1.05 3.76 -7.74
N TYR A 16 1.53 3.59 -6.51
CA TYR A 16 0.72 3.64 -5.30
C TYR A 16 1.24 4.73 -4.36
N GLU A 17 0.32 5.42 -3.69
CA GLU A 17 0.67 6.25 -2.53
C GLU A 17 0.68 5.39 -1.26
N VAL A 18 1.73 5.49 -0.45
CA VAL A 18 1.77 4.84 0.86
C VAL A 18 1.06 5.72 1.89
N LEU A 19 -0.05 5.24 2.43
CA LEU A 19 -0.85 5.98 3.41
C LEU A 19 -0.49 5.64 4.85
N ALA A 20 -0.22 4.36 5.13
CA ALA A 20 0.13 3.89 6.47
C ALA A 20 0.93 2.58 6.42
N GLU A 21 1.68 2.31 7.48
CA GLU A 21 2.48 1.09 7.65
C GLU A 21 2.22 0.50 9.04
N LYS A 22 1.99 -0.81 9.11
CA LYS A 22 1.86 -1.55 10.38
C LYS A 22 2.55 -2.90 10.28
N GLY A 23 3.65 -3.06 11.02
CA GLY A 23 4.47 -4.27 10.96
C GLY A 23 5.00 -4.49 9.55
N SER A 24 4.64 -5.62 8.93
CA SER A 24 4.98 -5.92 7.54
C SER A 24 3.89 -5.52 6.54
N TYR A 25 2.80 -4.91 6.97
CA TYR A 25 1.69 -4.50 6.11
C TYR A 25 1.76 -3.01 5.79
N THR A 26 1.36 -2.67 4.58
CA THR A 26 1.28 -1.30 4.08
C THR A 26 -0.12 -1.05 3.53
N LEU A 27 -0.73 0.07 3.92
CA LEU A 27 -1.90 0.61 3.27
C LEU A 27 -1.46 1.50 2.11
N LEU A 28 -1.97 1.17 0.93
CA LEU A 28 -1.68 1.81 -0.33
C LEU A 28 -2.95 2.43 -0.91
N ALA A 29 -2.82 3.52 -1.64
CA ALA A 29 -3.88 4.08 -2.47
C ALA A 29 -3.48 4.09 -3.95
N ASP A 30 -4.42 3.65 -4.79
CA ASP A 30 -4.33 3.68 -6.25
C ASP A 30 -5.30 4.75 -6.79
N HIS A 31 -4.77 5.91 -7.17
CA HIS A 31 -5.56 7.09 -7.58
C HIS A 31 -5.85 7.14 -9.09
N ARG A 32 -5.91 5.99 -9.78
CA ARG A 32 -5.99 5.97 -11.24
C ARG A 32 -7.37 6.24 -11.83
N ASP A 33 -8.41 6.17 -11.02
CA ASP A 33 -9.79 6.44 -11.43
C ASP A 33 -10.43 7.54 -10.56
N ASP A 34 -11.63 7.98 -10.91
CA ASP A 34 -12.43 8.95 -10.14
C ASP A 34 -12.68 8.51 -8.67
N TYR A 35 -12.41 7.23 -8.37
CA TYR A 35 -12.51 6.65 -7.04
C TYR A 35 -11.18 5.97 -6.68
N PRO A 36 -10.52 6.39 -5.59
CA PRO A 36 -9.31 5.72 -5.13
C PRO A 36 -9.62 4.31 -4.64
N GLU A 37 -8.81 3.34 -5.07
CA GLU A 37 -8.85 1.97 -4.53
C GLU A 37 -7.78 1.84 -3.44
N TYR A 38 -8.18 1.36 -2.26
CA TYR A 38 -7.30 1.20 -1.12
C TYR A 38 -6.88 -0.26 -0.97
N ILE A 39 -5.59 -0.49 -0.71
CA ILE A 39 -5.03 -1.83 -0.71
C ILE A 39 -4.17 -2.01 0.53
N VAL A 40 -4.52 -2.96 1.39
CA VAL A 40 -3.64 -3.40 2.48
C VAL A 40 -2.85 -4.60 1.99
N ALA A 41 -1.56 -4.41 1.73
CA ALA A 41 -0.69 -5.44 1.17
C ALA A 41 0.52 -5.75 2.05
N TRP A 42 1.01 -6.98 1.95
CA TRP A 42 2.24 -7.40 2.63
C TRP A 42 3.46 -6.86 1.89
N ALA A 43 4.31 -6.07 2.55
CA ALA A 43 5.55 -5.56 1.99
C ALA A 43 6.58 -6.69 1.90
N LEU A 44 6.94 -7.12 0.69
CA LEU A 44 7.83 -8.26 0.45
C LEU A 44 9.31 -7.86 0.38
N HIS A 45 9.62 -6.72 -0.24
CA HIS A 45 11.01 -6.30 -0.42
C HIS A 45 11.15 -4.82 -0.77
N TYR A 46 12.21 -4.20 -0.24
CA TYR A 46 12.80 -2.96 -0.74
C TYR A 46 14.11 -3.34 -1.42
N SER A 47 14.12 -3.41 -2.75
CA SER A 47 15.31 -3.85 -3.48
C SER A 47 16.39 -2.76 -3.51
N ARG A 48 17.61 -3.16 -3.86
CA ARG A 48 18.80 -2.30 -4.02
C ARG A 48 18.60 -1.16 -5.04
N ASP A 49 17.57 -1.25 -5.87
CA ASP A 49 17.20 -0.29 -6.91
C ASP A 49 16.01 0.59 -6.50
N ASN A 50 15.70 0.66 -5.20
CA ASN A 50 14.56 1.40 -4.61
C ASN A 50 13.18 0.95 -5.13
N GLN A 51 13.07 -0.26 -5.67
CA GLN A 51 11.78 -0.81 -6.08
C GLN A 51 11.10 -1.45 -4.88
N TYR A 52 9.87 -1.02 -4.61
CA TYR A 52 9.01 -1.68 -3.64
C TYR A 52 8.17 -2.73 -4.34
N THR A 53 8.20 -3.93 -3.78
CA THR A 53 7.28 -4.99 -4.17
C THR A 53 6.37 -5.30 -3.01
N TRP A 54 5.07 -5.14 -3.24
CA TRP A 54 4.05 -5.65 -2.35
C TRP A 54 3.53 -6.99 -2.87
N GLY A 55 3.31 -7.91 -1.95
CA GLY A 55 2.68 -9.20 -2.21
C GLY A 55 1.18 -9.05 -2.42
N GLN A 56 0.46 -10.16 -2.21
CA GLN A 56 -1.00 -10.11 -2.25
C GLN A 56 -1.54 -9.13 -1.21
N GLY A 57 -2.52 -8.33 -1.63
CA GLY A 57 -3.20 -7.37 -0.80
C GLY A 57 -4.71 -7.60 -0.77
N HIS A 58 -5.35 -7.04 0.25
CA HIS A 58 -6.81 -6.96 0.32
C HIS A 58 -7.25 -5.59 -0.18
N TYR A 59 -8.27 -5.58 -1.04
CA TYR A 59 -8.76 -4.38 -1.74
C TYR A 59 -10.01 -3.84 -1.06
N PHE A 60 -10.10 -2.53 -0.94
CA PHE A 60 -11.19 -1.80 -0.31
C PHE A 60 -11.55 -0.58 -1.16
N TRP A 61 -12.82 -0.20 -1.13
CA TRP A 61 -13.31 1.04 -1.74
C TRP A 61 -13.44 2.18 -0.73
N ASP A 62 -13.38 1.86 0.57
CA ASP A 62 -13.50 2.79 1.68
C ASP A 62 -12.19 2.85 2.49
N LEU A 63 -11.75 4.05 2.83
CA LEU A 63 -10.48 4.26 3.53
C LEU A 63 -10.57 3.84 5.00
N ASP A 64 -11.71 4.06 5.65
CA ASP A 64 -11.91 3.72 7.06
C ASP A 64 -11.89 2.19 7.21
N GLU A 65 -12.59 1.46 6.33
CA GLU A 65 -12.54 -0.01 6.30
C GLU A 65 -11.12 -0.55 6.06
N ALA A 66 -10.37 0.05 5.14
CA ALA A 66 -9.00 -0.33 4.87
C ALA A 66 -8.07 -0.07 6.07
N THR A 67 -8.30 1.05 6.77
CA THR A 67 -7.55 1.45 7.97
C THR A 67 -7.85 0.50 9.13
N ASP A 68 -9.12 0.20 9.39
CA ASP A 68 -9.53 -0.78 10.40
C ASP A 68 -8.94 -2.16 10.12
N TYR A 69 -8.92 -2.57 8.85
CA TYR A 69 -8.29 -3.83 8.47
C TYR A 69 -6.78 -3.83 8.69
N LEU A 70 -6.08 -2.74 8.34
CA LEU A 70 -4.65 -2.60 8.65
C LEU A 70 -4.43 -2.69 10.16
N GLU A 71 -5.24 -2.00 10.97
CA GLU A 71 -5.14 -2.00 12.42
C GLU A 71 -5.43 -3.39 13.03
N SER A 72 -6.22 -4.23 12.36
CA SER A 72 -6.42 -5.62 12.77
C SER A 72 -5.17 -6.52 12.58
N LYS A 73 -4.15 -6.05 11.85
CA LYS A 73 -2.90 -6.80 11.64
C LYS A 73 -1.99 -6.69 12.86
N ILE A 74 -1.40 -7.83 13.23
CA ILE A 74 -0.53 -8.04 14.40
C ILE A 74 0.93 -7.90 13.96
#